data_AF-A0A967WTI2-F1
#
_entry.id   AF-A0A967WTI2-F1
#
_cell.length_a   1.000
_cell.length_b   1.000
_cell.length_c   1.000
_cell.angle_alpha   90.00
_cell.angle_beta   90.00
_cell.angle_gamma   90.00
#
_symmetry.space_group_name_H-M   'P 1'
#
loop_
_entity.id
_entity.type
_entity.pdbx_description
1 polymer ?
#
loop_
_entity_poly.entity_id
_entity_poly.type
_entity_poly.pdbx_seq_one_letter_code
_entity_poly.pdbx_strand_id
1 'polypeptide(L)'
;MNGDSVYTQRVEKLADECYRNHPDTPGLSPDEFARRSKQEEWAIIDVRSPRERAVSIIPGAVSSEEFEARPEEHEGKHVLVYCTAGCRSGAYAETLREEGVDAFNLWGGVLSWAEEGRPFVTFDGQPTRRVHVNGERWDVLPPDYEAVR
;
A
#
# COMPACT_ATOMS: atom_id res chain seq x y z
N MET A 1 12.83 -2.62 22.49
CA MET A 1 11.80 -3.55 22.98
C MET A 1 11.74 -4.66 21.96
N ASN A 2 12.24 -5.83 22.35
CA ASN A 2 12.44 -6.99 21.49
C ASN A 2 11.09 -7.69 21.23
N GLY A 3 10.80 -7.98 19.97
CA GLY A 3 9.72 -8.90 19.61
C GLY A 3 9.23 -8.69 18.18
N ASP A 4 10.05 -9.03 17.18
CA ASP A 4 9.54 -9.19 15.82
C ASP A 4 8.47 -10.26 15.87
N SER A 5 7.21 -9.82 15.78
CA SER A 5 6.09 -10.72 15.89
C SER A 5 6.14 -11.71 14.72
N VAL A 6 5.52 -12.88 14.87
CA VAL A 6 5.41 -13.85 13.77
C VAL A 6 4.74 -13.23 12.53
N TYR A 7 3.93 -12.18 12.71
CA TYR A 7 3.31 -11.44 11.61
C TYR A 7 4.33 -10.55 10.90
N THR A 8 5.18 -9.84 11.65
CA THR A 8 6.26 -8.99 11.13
C THR A 8 7.17 -9.81 10.22
N GLN A 9 7.67 -10.96 10.69
CA GLN A 9 8.53 -11.84 9.90
C GLN A 9 7.83 -12.41 8.65
N ARG A 10 6.52 -12.67 8.71
CA ARG A 10 5.73 -13.14 7.56
C ARG A 10 5.53 -12.03 6.54
N VAL A 11 5.24 -10.81 6.98
CA VAL A 11 5.10 -9.63 6.11
C VAL A 11 6.44 -9.32 5.43
N GLU A 12 7.54 -9.29 6.18
CA GLU A 12 8.90 -9.09 5.67
C GLU A 12 9.23 -10.06 4.54
N LYS A 13 9.05 -11.36 4.79
CA LYS A 13 9.33 -12.36 3.77
C LYS A 13 8.52 -12.15 2.49
N LEU A 14 7.23 -11.84 2.62
CA LEU A 14 6.33 -11.63 1.48
C LEU A 14 6.64 -10.34 0.73
N ALA A 15 7.01 -9.27 1.45
CA ALA A 15 7.44 -8.02 0.86
C ALA A 15 8.77 -8.19 0.11
N ASP A 16 9.77 -8.82 0.71
CA ASP A 16 11.07 -9.09 0.08
C ASP A 16 10.93 -9.91 -1.21
N GLU A 17 9.99 -10.86 -1.25
CA GLU A 17 9.64 -11.59 -2.47
C GLU A 17 9.12 -10.68 -3.59
N CYS A 18 8.34 -9.66 -3.25
CA CYS A 18 7.84 -8.67 -4.20
C CYS A 18 8.95 -7.71 -4.68
N TYR A 19 9.74 -7.17 -3.75
CA TYR A 19 10.78 -6.17 -4.06
C TYR A 19 11.94 -6.72 -4.88
N ARG A 20 12.24 -8.02 -4.76
CA ARG A 20 13.24 -8.67 -5.63
C ARG A 20 12.95 -8.57 -7.12
N ASN A 21 11.69 -8.34 -7.51
CA ASN A 21 11.30 -8.20 -8.93
C ASN A 21 11.36 -6.75 -9.43
N HIS A 22 11.49 -5.76 -8.54
CA HIS A 22 11.51 -4.33 -8.87
C HIS A 22 12.60 -3.60 -8.07
N PRO A 23 13.89 -3.97 -8.23
CA PRO A 23 14.98 -3.49 -7.38
C PRO A 23 15.23 -1.99 -7.48
N ASP A 24 14.88 -1.37 -8.60
CA ASP A 24 15.09 0.06 -8.86
C ASP A 24 13.93 0.94 -8.36
N THR A 25 12.85 0.33 -7.88
CA THR A 25 11.71 1.05 -7.32
C THR A 25 11.93 1.29 -5.83
N PRO A 26 12.03 2.55 -5.37
CA PRO A 26 12.24 2.85 -3.96
C PRO A 26 11.04 2.39 -3.14
N GLY A 27 11.34 1.61 -2.10
CA GLY A 27 10.37 1.23 -1.08
C GLY A 27 10.22 2.30 -0.02
N LEU A 28 9.00 2.48 0.47
CA LEU A 28 8.70 3.32 1.62
C LEU A 28 7.95 2.49 2.65
N SER A 29 8.45 2.44 3.89
CA SER A 29 7.69 1.77 4.97
C SER A 29 6.49 2.61 5.38
N PRO A 30 5.43 2.01 5.97
CA PRO A 30 4.31 2.79 6.49
C PRO A 30 4.72 3.83 7.55
N ASP A 31 5.68 3.52 8.43
CA ASP A 31 6.27 4.48 9.37
C ASP A 31 6.97 5.65 8.68
N GLU A 32 7.79 5.37 7.67
CA GLU A 32 8.49 6.42 6.94
C GLU A 32 7.51 7.32 6.17
N PHE A 33 6.52 6.73 5.50
CA PHE A 33 5.44 7.47 4.87
C PHE A 33 4.71 8.37 5.87
N ALA A 34 4.37 7.87 7.05
CA ALA A 34 3.67 8.65 8.07
C ALA A 34 4.51 9.80 8.66
N ARG A 35 5.84 9.70 8.61
CA ARG A 35 6.71 10.83 8.95
C ARG A 35 6.75 11.87 7.84
N ARG A 36 6.96 11.44 6.59
CA ARG A 36 7.10 12.33 5.41
C ARG A 36 5.81 13.05 5.04
N SER A 37 4.67 12.36 5.11
CA SER A 37 3.33 12.92 4.83
C SER A 37 2.88 14.04 5.76
N LYS A 38 3.64 14.35 6.82
CA LYS A 38 3.41 15.53 7.68
C LYS A 38 3.99 16.82 7.10
N GLN A 39 4.90 16.71 6.14
CA GLN A 39 5.69 17.83 5.60
C GLN A 39 5.58 17.94 4.08
N GLU A 40 5.18 16.86 3.42
CA GLU A 40 5.12 16.71 1.98
C GLU A 40 3.69 16.34 1.56
N GLU A 41 3.30 16.72 0.34
CA GLU A 41 2.00 16.36 -0.24
C GLU A 41 2.12 15.04 -1.01
N TRP A 42 1.10 14.19 -0.86
CA TRP A 42 1.12 12.83 -1.43
C TRP A 42 -0.16 12.52 -2.20
N ALA A 43 -0.01 11.85 -3.33
CA ALA A 43 -1.07 11.07 -3.95
C ALA A 43 -0.89 9.61 -3.54
N ILE A 44 -1.96 8.98 -3.04
CA ILE A 44 -1.94 7.58 -2.63
C ILE A 44 -2.74 6.78 -3.65
N ILE A 45 -2.11 5.79 -4.27
CA ILE A 45 -2.69 4.99 -5.34
C ILE A 45 -2.85 3.55 -4.88
N ASP A 46 -4.07 3.05 -4.93
CA ASP A 46 -4.41 1.66 -4.67
C ASP A 46 -4.65 0.92 -5.99
N VAL A 47 -3.65 0.12 -6.39
CA VAL A 47 -3.69 -0.69 -7.61
C VAL A 47 -4.30 -2.09 -7.39
N ARG A 48 -4.98 -2.31 -6.26
CA ARG A 48 -5.78 -3.52 -6.05
C ARG A 48 -7.04 -3.48 -6.91
N SER A 49 -7.62 -4.65 -7.15
CA SER A 49 -8.84 -4.77 -7.95
C SER A 49 -10.03 -4.04 -7.31
N PRO A 50 -11.08 -3.70 -8.08
CA PRO A 50 -12.29 -3.09 -7.54
C PRO A 50 -12.93 -3.88 -6.39
N ARG A 51 -12.89 -5.22 -6.43
CA ARG A 51 -13.40 -6.08 -5.36
C ARG A 51 -12.61 -5.93 -4.07
N GLU A 52 -11.28 -5.85 -4.16
CA GLU A 52 -10.41 -5.64 -3.01
C GLU A 52 -10.63 -4.25 -2.40
N ARG A 53 -10.68 -3.21 -3.24
CA ARG A 53 -10.94 -1.82 -2.85
C ARG A 53 -12.31 -1.63 -2.19
N ALA A 54 -13.32 -2.36 -2.66
CA ALA A 54 -14.68 -2.30 -2.10
C ALA A 54 -14.75 -2.79 -0.63
N VAL A 55 -13.78 -3.59 -0.18
CA VAL A 55 -13.68 -3.99 1.23
C VAL A 55 -13.15 -2.84 2.08
N SER A 56 -12.02 -2.27 1.66
CA SER A 56 -11.37 -1.15 2.32
C SER A 56 -10.24 -0.58 1.49
N ILE A 57 -9.85 0.66 1.80
CA ILE A 57 -8.70 1.38 1.25
C ILE A 57 -7.91 2.05 2.38
N ILE A 58 -6.64 2.37 2.12
CA ILE A 58 -5.88 3.36 2.88
C ILE A 58 -6.59 4.72 2.74
N PRO A 59 -6.79 5.49 3.83
CA PRO A 59 -7.48 6.77 3.76
C PRO A 59 -6.90 7.72 2.71
N GLY A 60 -7.77 8.27 1.86
CA GLY A 60 -7.38 9.20 0.79
C GLY A 60 -6.83 8.54 -0.48
N ALA A 61 -6.79 7.20 -0.55
CA ALA A 61 -6.33 6.51 -1.75
C ALA A 61 -7.34 6.56 -2.91
N VAL A 62 -6.82 6.71 -4.13
CA VAL A 62 -7.56 6.65 -5.40
C VAL A 62 -7.11 5.43 -6.22
N SER A 63 -7.83 5.08 -7.30
CA SER A 63 -7.38 4.04 -8.24
C SER A 63 -6.34 4.56 -9.21
N SER A 64 -5.62 3.65 -9.86
CA SER A 64 -4.76 4.01 -10.98
C SER A 64 -5.57 4.70 -12.08
N GLU A 65 -6.78 4.23 -12.38
CA GLU A 65 -7.65 4.88 -13.38
C GLU A 65 -8.10 6.29 -12.94
N GLU A 66 -8.43 6.48 -11.65
CA GLU A 66 -8.79 7.79 -11.10
C GLU A 66 -7.60 8.76 -11.12
N PHE A 67 -6.40 8.28 -10.79
CA PHE A 67 -5.15 9.03 -10.83
C PHE A 67 -4.79 9.46 -12.26
N GLU A 68 -4.82 8.53 -13.21
CA GLU A 68 -4.51 8.78 -14.62
C GLU A 68 -5.53 9.68 -15.31
N ALA A 69 -6.78 9.69 -14.84
CA ALA A 69 -7.82 10.56 -15.38
C ALA A 69 -7.65 12.03 -14.97
N ARG A 70 -6.80 12.34 -13.97
CA ARG A 70 -6.65 13.67 -13.37
C ARG A 70 -5.19 14.01 -13.02
N PRO A 71 -4.26 13.91 -13.98
CA PRO A 71 -2.83 14.11 -13.72
C PRO A 71 -2.52 15.48 -13.10
N GLU A 72 -3.27 16.52 -13.46
CA GLU A 72 -3.13 17.87 -12.92
C GLU A 72 -3.40 17.98 -11.42
N GLU A 73 -4.24 17.10 -10.84
CA GLU A 73 -4.52 17.08 -9.39
C GLU A 73 -3.33 16.55 -8.57
N HIS A 74 -2.32 16.00 -9.25
CA HIS A 74 -1.18 15.32 -8.66
C HIS A 74 0.16 16.01 -8.93
N GLU A 75 0.17 17.12 -9.68
CA GLU A 75 1.38 17.89 -9.93
C GLU A 75 2.04 18.37 -8.63
N GLY A 76 3.35 18.16 -8.52
CA GLY A 76 4.15 18.55 -7.35
C GLY A 76 3.97 17.66 -6.12
N LYS A 77 3.17 16.59 -6.19
CA LYS A 77 3.02 15.60 -5.11
C LYS A 77 3.99 14.43 -5.31
N HIS A 78 4.43 13.83 -4.22
CA HIS A 78 5.00 12.48 -4.27
C HIS A 78 3.88 11.46 -4.48
N VAL A 79 4.20 10.31 -5.07
CA VAL A 79 3.23 9.24 -5.29
C VAL A 79 3.57 8.03 -4.42
N LEU A 80 2.63 7.59 -3.59
CA LEU A 80 2.72 6.32 -2.87
C LEU A 80 1.78 5.31 -3.53
N VAL A 81 2.33 4.25 -4.11
CA VAL A 81 1.56 3.18 -4.73
C VAL A 81 1.52 1.97 -3.80
N TYR A 82 0.36 1.37 -3.60
CA TYR A 82 0.25 0.13 -2.83
C TYR A 82 -0.67 -0.90 -3.47
N CYS A 83 -0.41 -2.15 -3.13
CA CYS A 83 -1.29 -3.26 -3.42
C CYS A 83 -1.42 -4.16 -2.17
N THR A 84 -1.66 -5.46 -2.33
CA THR A 84 -1.68 -6.39 -1.18
C THR A 84 -0.33 -6.41 -0.46
N ALA A 85 0.77 -6.68 -1.16
CA ALA A 85 2.07 -6.98 -0.55
C ALA A 85 3.28 -6.23 -1.16
N GLY A 86 3.04 -5.34 -2.14
CA GLY A 86 4.10 -4.60 -2.83
C GLY A 86 4.44 -5.11 -4.23
N CYS A 87 3.89 -6.25 -4.68
CA CYS A 87 4.23 -6.84 -5.98
C CYS A 87 3.65 -6.04 -7.17
N ARG A 88 2.32 -5.90 -7.25
CA ARG A 88 1.64 -5.16 -8.32
C ARG A 88 2.01 -3.67 -8.31
N SER A 89 2.12 -3.11 -7.11
CA SER A 89 2.47 -1.71 -6.91
C SER A 89 3.94 -1.41 -7.22
N GLY A 90 4.84 -2.39 -7.06
CA GLY A 90 6.22 -2.26 -7.53
C GLY A 90 6.29 -2.00 -9.03
N ALA A 91 5.64 -2.86 -9.82
CA ALA A 91 5.57 -2.69 -11.27
C ALA A 91 4.95 -1.36 -11.70
N TYR A 92 3.85 -0.94 -11.07
CA TYR A 92 3.19 0.32 -11.43
C TYR A 92 4.04 1.53 -11.02
N ALA A 93 4.66 1.51 -9.84
CA ALA A 93 5.56 2.57 -9.41
C ALA A 93 6.80 2.67 -10.31
N GLU A 94 7.34 1.54 -10.79
CA GLU A 94 8.42 1.50 -11.78
C GLU A 94 8.01 2.26 -13.06
N THR A 95 6.84 1.93 -13.65
CA THR A 95 6.31 2.62 -14.83
C THR A 95 6.15 4.12 -14.59
N LEU A 96 5.57 4.54 -13.46
CA LEU A 96 5.43 5.96 -13.13
C LEU A 96 6.79 6.67 -13.07
N ARG A 97 7.83 6.01 -12.55
CA ARG A 97 9.19 6.58 -12.49
C ARG A 97 9.84 6.69 -13.86
N GLU A 98 9.61 5.73 -14.75
CA GLU A 98 10.03 5.82 -16.15
C GLU A 98 9.39 7.02 -16.88
N GLU A 99 8.18 7.40 -16.47
CA GLU A 99 7.47 8.60 -16.94
C GLU A 99 7.89 9.90 -16.23
N GLY A 100 8.83 9.82 -15.28
CA GLY A 100 9.38 10.97 -14.55
C GLY A 100 8.59 11.37 -13.30
N VAL A 101 7.63 10.55 -12.85
CA VAL A 101 6.89 10.78 -11.61
C VAL A 101 7.72 10.29 -10.41
N ASP A 102 7.74 11.07 -9.33
CA ASP A 102 8.40 10.66 -8.09
C ASP A 102 7.53 9.68 -7.29
N ALA A 103 7.53 8.42 -7.75
CA ALA A 103 6.73 7.34 -7.17
C ALA A 103 7.55 6.43 -6.25
N PHE A 104 6.88 5.96 -5.20
CA PHE A 104 7.35 5.04 -4.18
C PHE A 104 6.39 3.85 -4.07
N ASN A 105 6.92 2.65 -3.89
CA ASN A 105 6.13 1.47 -3.57
C ASN A 105 5.98 1.36 -2.05
N LEU A 106 4.75 1.22 -1.55
CA LEU A 106 4.51 0.97 -0.13
C LEU A 106 4.99 -0.45 0.21
N TRP A 107 6.03 -0.51 1.03
CA TRP A 107 6.65 -1.77 1.38
C TRP A 107 5.66 -2.65 2.15
N GLY A 108 5.53 -3.91 1.73
CA GLY A 108 4.56 -4.86 2.27
C GLY A 108 3.09 -4.52 2.04
N GLY A 109 2.76 -3.47 1.27
CA GLY A 109 1.40 -3.08 0.91
C GLY A 109 0.45 -2.95 2.10
N VAL A 110 -0.82 -3.37 1.92
CA VAL A 110 -1.81 -3.36 3.01
C VAL A 110 -1.45 -4.29 4.17
N LEU A 111 -0.59 -5.30 3.96
CA LEU A 111 -0.18 -6.21 5.03
C LEU A 111 0.73 -5.51 6.04
N SER A 112 1.74 -4.77 5.57
CA SER A 112 2.59 -3.96 6.45
C SER A 112 1.83 -2.77 7.05
N TRP A 113 0.92 -2.16 6.28
CA TRP A 113 0.03 -1.13 6.82
C TRP A 113 -0.81 -1.64 8.00
N ALA A 114 -1.39 -2.83 7.85
CA ALA A 114 -2.17 -3.46 8.91
C ALA A 114 -1.29 -3.86 10.11
N GLU A 115 -0.10 -4.42 9.84
CA GLU A 115 0.88 -4.83 10.87
C GLU A 115 1.24 -3.68 11.81
N GLU A 116 1.44 -2.47 11.28
CA GLU A 116 1.68 -1.25 12.06
C GLU A 116 0.40 -0.66 12.71
N GLY A 117 -0.74 -1.36 12.66
CA GLY A 117 -1.98 -0.94 13.33
C GLY A 117 -2.73 0.22 12.66
N ARG A 118 -2.36 0.57 11.42
CA ARG A 118 -2.81 1.80 10.74
C ARG A 118 -4.25 1.73 10.23
N PRO A 119 -4.93 2.89 10.09
CA PRO A 119 -6.35 2.92 9.76
C PRO A 119 -6.62 2.49 8.31
N PHE A 120 -7.73 1.77 8.12
CA PHE A 120 -8.40 1.62 6.83
C PHE A 120 -9.77 2.27 6.90
N VAL A 121 -10.30 2.63 5.74
CA VAL A 121 -11.68 3.09 5.57
C VAL A 121 -12.40 2.27 4.52
N THR A 122 -13.72 2.15 4.65
CA THR A 122 -14.60 1.76 3.55
C THR A 122 -14.65 2.86 2.49
N PHE A 123 -15.23 2.57 1.33
CA PHE A 123 -15.33 3.55 0.23
C PHE A 123 -16.10 4.83 0.62
N ASP A 124 -17.07 4.73 1.53
CA ASP A 124 -17.82 5.87 2.10
C ASP A 124 -17.09 6.55 3.29
N GLY A 125 -15.83 6.20 3.53
CA GLY A 125 -14.96 6.87 4.50
C GLY A 125 -15.12 6.40 5.96
N GLN A 126 -15.88 5.33 6.23
CA GLN A 126 -16.03 4.82 7.59
C GLN A 126 -14.83 3.98 8.02
N PRO A 127 -14.31 4.15 9.26
CA PRO A 127 -13.23 3.32 9.76
C PRO A 127 -13.58 1.83 9.73
N THR A 128 -12.63 0.99 9.31
CA THR A 128 -12.80 -0.46 9.24
C THR A 128 -11.50 -1.18 9.57
N ARG A 129 -11.64 -2.42 10.04
CA ARG A 129 -10.54 -3.38 10.22
C ARG A 129 -10.63 -4.54 9.22
N ARG A 130 -11.57 -4.48 8.28
CA ARG A 130 -11.74 -5.48 7.22
C ARG A 130 -10.75 -5.16 6.11
N VAL A 131 -9.96 -6.14 5.69
CA VAL A 131 -8.95 -5.97 4.64
C VAL A 131 -9.01 -7.16 3.70
N HIS A 132 -9.15 -6.90 2.41
CA HIS A 132 -9.10 -7.98 1.43
C HIS A 132 -7.66 -8.49 1.28
N VAL A 133 -7.47 -9.79 1.45
CA VAL A 133 -6.20 -10.49 1.18
C VAL A 133 -6.40 -11.37 -0.04
N ASN A 134 -5.50 -11.26 -1.03
CA ASN A 134 -5.66 -11.87 -2.35
C ASN A 134 -5.36 -13.39 -2.36
N GLY A 135 -6.01 -14.14 -1.48
CA GLY A 135 -5.82 -15.58 -1.25
C GLY A 135 -5.07 -15.92 0.04
N GLU A 136 -5.11 -17.20 0.43
CA GLU A 136 -4.62 -17.70 1.72
C GLU A 136 -3.14 -17.42 1.98
N ARG A 137 -2.31 -17.38 0.92
CA ARG A 137 -0.89 -17.04 1.04
C ARG A 137 -0.65 -15.68 1.70
N TRP A 138 -1.54 -14.73 1.45
CA TRP A 138 -1.41 -13.34 1.91
C TRP A 138 -2.18 -13.08 3.20
N ASP A 139 -2.83 -14.09 3.77
CA ASP A 139 -3.55 -13.98 5.02
C ASP A 139 -2.56 -14.05 6.21
N VAL A 140 -1.89 -12.92 6.41
CA VAL A 140 -0.89 -12.69 7.46
C VAL A 140 -1.28 -11.49 8.33
N LEU A 141 -2.54 -11.08 8.28
CA LEU A 141 -3.02 -9.92 9.03
C LEU A 141 -2.92 -10.17 10.55
N PRO A 142 -2.65 -9.13 11.35
CA PRO A 142 -2.76 -9.21 12.81
C PRO A 142 -4.20 -9.58 13.23
N PRO A 143 -4.38 -10.16 14.42
CA PRO A 143 -5.69 -10.64 14.90
C PRO A 143 -6.75 -9.53 15.05
N ASP A 144 -6.33 -8.26 15.13
CA ASP A 144 -7.22 -7.11 15.21
C ASP A 144 -7.84 -6.71 13.85
N TYR A 145 -7.52 -7.45 12.78
CA TYR A 145 -8.06 -7.26 11.44
C TYR A 145 -8.82 -8.50 10.96
N GLU A 146 -9.86 -8.25 10.15
CA GLU A 146 -10.66 -9.29 9.51
C GLU A 146 -10.20 -9.45 8.05
N ALA A 147 -9.65 -10.62 7.73
CA ALA A 147 -9.30 -10.98 6.37
C ALA A 147 -10.55 -11.29 5.53
N VAL A 148 -10.73 -10.56 4.42
CA VAL A 148 -11.77 -10.84 3.42
C VAL A 148 -11.13 -11.51 2.19
N ARG A 149 -11.79 -12.53 1.63
CA ARG A 149 -11.30 -13.35 0.51
C ARG A 149 -12.34 -13.43 -0.61
#